data_AF-A0A7C2FJ00-F1
#
_entry.id   AF-A0A7C2FJ00-F1
#
_cell.length_a   1.000
_cell.length_b   1.000
_cell.length_c   1.000
_cell.angle_alpha   90.00
_cell.angle_beta   90.00
_cell.angle_gamma   90.00
#
_symmetry.space_group_name_H-M   'P 1'
#
loop_
_entity.id
_entity.type
_entity.pdbx_description
1 polymer ?
#
loop_
_entity_poly.entity_id
_entity_poly.type
_entity_poly.pdbx_seq_one_letter_code
_entity_poly.pdbx_strand_id
1 'polypeptide(L)' 'DEWDDGSILDPGKGKVYDCKMWLEEGNLKVRGYLYFLYRTQTWYRVD' A
#
# COMPACT_ATOMS: atom_id res chain seq x y z
N ASP A 1 -3.00 -13.29 5.21
CA ASP A 1 -2.09 -12.14 5.38
C ASP A 1 -2.53 -10.97 4.53
N GLU A 2 -3.74 -10.46 4.77
CA GLU A 2 -4.24 -9.26 4.10
C GLU A 2 -4.81 -8.30 5.14
N TRP A 3 -4.57 -7.01 4.94
CA TRP A 3 -5.12 -5.91 5.72
C TRP A 3 -5.84 -4.97 4.77
N ASP A 4 -7.11 -4.73 5.05
CA ASP A 4 -8.00 -3.87 4.26
C ASP A 4 -8.41 -2.65 5.10
N ASP A 5 -8.95 -1.62 4.44
CA ASP A 5 -9.41 -0.36 5.06
C ASP A 5 -8.30 0.44 5.78
N GLY A 6 -7.05 0.33 5.30
CA GLY A 6 -5.93 1.11 5.78
C GLY A 6 -5.88 2.51 5.17
N SER A 7 -5.01 3.37 5.70
CA SER A 7 -4.68 4.66 5.08
C SER A 7 -3.16 4.84 4.96
N ILE A 8 -2.70 5.52 3.90
CA ILE A 8 -1.29 5.77 3.63
C ILE A 8 -1.04 7.21 3.17
N LEU A 9 0.03 7.82 3.68
CA LEU A 9 0.51 9.15 3.27
C LEU A 9 1.38 9.03 2.02
N ASP A 10 1.07 9.82 0.99
CA ASP A 10 1.98 10.15 -0.11
C ASP A 10 2.76 11.43 0.27
N PRO A 11 4.04 11.32 0.68
CA PRO A 11 4.83 12.48 1.09
C PRO A 11 5.17 13.42 -0.07
N GLY A 12 5.16 12.93 -1.32
CA GLY A 12 5.40 13.77 -2.49
C GLY A 12 4.23 14.71 -2.80
N LYS A 13 3.02 14.35 -2.36
CA LYS A 13 1.80 15.15 -2.56
C LYS A 13 1.21 15.73 -1.28
N GLY A 14 1.64 15.26 -0.11
CA GLY A 14 1.06 15.61 1.19
C GLY A 14 -0.40 15.14 1.34
N LYS A 15 -0.79 14.04 0.70
CA LYS A 15 -2.16 13.53 0.69
C LYS A 15 -2.24 12.12 1.29
N VAL A 16 -3.34 11.83 1.96
CA VAL A 16 -3.66 10.50 2.51
C VAL A 16 -4.61 9.77 1.55
N TYR A 17 -4.36 8.49 1.33
CA TYR A 17 -5.12 7.61 0.43
C TYR A 17 -5.55 6.35 1.16
N ASP A 18 -6.69 5.79 0.78
CA ASP A 18 -7.11 4.47 1.23
C ASP A 18 -6.11 3.42 0.73
N CYS A 19 -5.82 2.40 1.54
CA CYS A 19 -4.84 1.39 1.19
C CYS A 19 -5.23 -0.03 1.61
N LYS A 20 -4.77 -0.98 0.81
CA LYS A 20 -4.82 -2.42 1.08
C LYS A 20 -3.40 -2.97 1.07
N MET A 21 -3.10 -3.85 2.02
CA MET A 21 -1.79 -4.48 2.14
C MET A 21 -1.93 -5.99 2.19
N TRP A 22 -0.95 -6.70 1.63
CA TRP A 22 -0.91 -8.16 1.72
C TRP A 22 0.52 -8.69 1.61
N LEU A 23 0.77 -9.88 2.15
CA LEU A 23 2.04 -10.57 1.92
C LEU A 23 1.96 -11.39 0.62
N GLU A 24 3.00 -11.28 -0.19
CA GLU A 24 3.18 -12.04 -1.42
C GLU A 24 4.65 -12.41 -1.55
N GLU A 25 4.94 -13.72 -1.63
CA GLU A 25 6.30 -14.25 -1.74
C GLU A 25 7.27 -13.71 -0.65
N GLY A 26 6.76 -13.54 0.58
CA GLY A 26 7.53 -13.03 1.72
C GLY A 26 7.76 -11.50 1.72
N ASN A 27 7.32 -10.80 0.68
CA ASN A 27 7.39 -9.34 0.57
C ASN A 27 6.02 -8.71 0.87
N LEU A 28 6.04 -7.47 1.37
CA LEU A 28 4.81 -6.73 1.64
C LEU A 28 4.39 -5.96 0.38
N LYS A 29 3.19 -6.22 -0.11
CA LYS A 29 2.54 -5.44 -1.15
C LYS A 29 1.68 -4.37 -0.50
N VAL A 30 1.85 -3.13 -0.94
CA VAL A 30 1.13 -1.96 -0.45
C VAL A 30 0.44 -1.30 -1.63
N ARG A 31 -0.89 -1.31 -1.65
CA ARG A 31 -1.69 -0.68 -2.71
C ARG A 31 -2.45 0.52 -2.16
N GLY A 32 -2.21 1.69 -2.73
CA GLY A 32 -3.00 2.89 -2.48
C GLY A 32 -4.06 3.10 -3.56
N TYR A 33 -5.22 3.63 -3.16
CA TYR A 33 -6.37 3.89 -4.02
C TYR A 33 -6.67 5.39 -4.13
N LEU A 34 -7.12 5.80 -5.31
CA LEU A 34 -7.77 7.09 -5.56
C LEU A 34 -9.00 6.81 -6.43
N TYR A 35 -10.18 6.75 -5.80
CA TYR A 35 -11.39 6.24 -6.43
C TYR A 35 -11.15 4.86 -7.06
N PHE A 36 -11.26 4.73 -8.39
CA PHE A 36 -11.03 3.47 -9.11
C PHE A 36 -9.58 3.28 -9.59
N LEU A 37 -8.73 4.30 -9.45
CA LEU A 37 -7.31 4.20 -9.79
C LEU A 37 -6.53 3.66 -8.60
N TYR A 38 -5.56 2.80 -8.87
CA TYR A 38 -4.69 2.27 -7.82
C TYR A 38 -3.24 2.17 -8.28
N ARG A 39 -2.34 2.23 -7.31
CA ARG A 39 -0.91 1.93 -7.49
C ARG A 39 -0.47 0.93 -6.43
N THR A 40 0.24 -0.10 -6.84
CA THR A 40 0.85 -1.08 -5.93
C THR A 40 2.36 -0.86 -5.85
N GLN A 41 2.91 -0.96 -4.65
CA GLN A 41 4.34 -0.92 -4.36
C GLN A 41 4.73 -2.21 -3.65
N THR A 42 5.94 -2.71 -3.92
CA THR A 42 6.50 -3.86 -3.21
C THR A 42 7.53 -3.35 -2.21
N TRP A 43 7.34 -3.68 -0.95
CA TRP A 43 8.27 -3.41 0.14
C TRP A 43 9.00 -4.70 0.45
N TYR A 44 10.29 -4.70 0.15
CA TYR A 44 11.16 -5.83 0.44
C TYR A 44 11.43 -5.90 1.93
N ARG A 45 11.38 -7.10 2.48
CA ARG A 45 11.74 -7.33 3.87
C ARG A 45 13.22 -6.97 4.05
N VAL A 46 13.51 -6.20 5.09
CA VAL A 46 14.89 -5.90 5.51
C VAL A 46 15.27 -6.93 6.56
N ASP A 47 16.50 -7.42 6.49
CA ASP A 47 17.09 -8.34 7.48
C ASP A 47 17.35 -7.67 8.83
#